data_AF-A0A6J3RNL4-F1
#
_entry.id   AF-A0A6J3RNL4-F1
#
_cell.length_a   1.000
_cell.length_b   1.000
_cell.length_c   1.000
_cell.angle_alpha   90.00
_cell.angle_beta   90.00
_cell.angle_gamma   90.00
#
_symmetry.space_group_name_H-M   'P 1'
#
loop_
_entity.id
_entity.type
_entity.pdbx_description
1 polymer ?
#
loop_
_entity_poly.entity_id
_entity_poly.type
_entity_poly.pdbx_seq_one_letter_code
_entity_poly.pdbx_strand_id
1 'polypeptide(L)'
;MSLQMIWFVFTLGEKIIMRLCPTEEETVDLLNKVLNGNKLASEALAKVVHQDVVFSDPALDAIEINIPQDTLGVWVDPIDSTYQYIKGSADIKSNQGIFPSGLQCVTILIGVYDIQTGVPLMGVINQPFVSQDLNTLRWKGQCYWGLSYMGTNIHSFLPPVSTRNSSETQSQVTQNPSSEAEYSHPFSAVISTSEKETIKAALSRVCGERIFRAAGAGYKSLCVVLGLVDIYIFSEDTTFKWDSCAAHAILRAMGGGMVDLKECLERNPNSGLDLPQLAYHVGNRGAAGVDQWANKGGLIAYRSKKQLETFLSLLLRHLAPADAHT
;
A
#
# COMPACT_ATOMS: atom_id res chain seq x y z
N MET A 1 -12.38 -14.60 -18.57
CA MET A 1 -13.28 -14.79 -17.42
C MET A 1 -13.67 -13.40 -16.91
N SER A 2 -14.96 -13.06 -16.88
CA SER A 2 -15.42 -11.73 -16.46
C SER A 2 -15.35 -11.64 -14.93
N LEU A 3 -14.50 -10.77 -14.39
CA LEU A 3 -14.63 -10.32 -13.01
C LEU A 3 -15.94 -9.52 -12.93
N GLN A 4 -17.02 -10.15 -12.45
CA GLN A 4 -18.23 -9.42 -12.11
C GLN A 4 -17.99 -8.70 -10.78
N MET A 5 -17.48 -7.46 -10.84
CA MET A 5 -17.56 -6.56 -9.70
C MET A 5 -18.98 -6.00 -9.62
N ILE A 6 -19.69 -6.42 -8.58
CA ILE A 6 -21.06 -5.99 -8.28
C ILE A 6 -21.00 -4.97 -7.15
N TRP A 7 -21.51 -3.77 -7.40
CA TRP A 7 -21.63 -2.71 -6.39
C TRP A 7 -23.07 -2.22 -6.32
N PHE A 8 -23.48 -1.63 -5.21
CA PHE A 8 -24.81 -1.06 -5.06
C PHE A 8 -24.72 0.46 -4.95
N VAL A 9 -25.54 1.16 -5.72
CA VAL A 9 -25.74 2.60 -5.56
C VAL A 9 -27.19 2.84 -5.14
N PHE A 10 -27.37 3.72 -4.16
CA PHE A 10 -28.68 4.16 -3.71
C PHE A 10 -28.96 5.55 -4.28
N THR A 11 -29.89 5.64 -5.21
CA THR A 11 -30.39 6.91 -5.75
C THR A 11 -31.90 6.92 -5.63
N LEU A 12 -32.47 8.01 -5.10
CA LEU A 12 -33.94 8.20 -4.95
C LEU A 12 -34.67 7.04 -4.22
N GLY A 13 -33.97 6.27 -3.39
CA GLY A 13 -34.52 5.12 -2.66
C GLY A 13 -34.47 3.78 -3.43
N GLU A 14 -34.00 3.78 -4.67
CA GLU A 14 -33.79 2.56 -5.47
C GLU A 14 -32.40 1.99 -5.27
N LYS A 15 -32.30 0.65 -5.22
CA LYS A 15 -31.03 -0.08 -5.15
C LYS A 15 -30.62 -0.48 -6.57
N ILE A 16 -29.61 0.18 -7.12
CA ILE A 16 -29.11 -0.10 -8.47
C ILE A 16 -27.91 -1.05 -8.37
N ILE A 17 -27.94 -2.14 -9.13
CA ILE A 17 -26.84 -3.09 -9.27
C ILE A 17 -25.89 -2.58 -10.36
N MET A 18 -24.69 -2.17 -9.95
CA MET A 18 -23.64 -1.74 -10.87
C MET A 18 -22.95 -2.95 -11.51
N ARG A 19 -22.90 -2.94 -12.83
CA ARG A 19 -22.14 -3.89 -13.65
C ARG A 19 -21.58 -3.15 -14.86
N LEU A 20 -20.41 -3.55 -15.34
CA LEU A 20 -19.96 -3.13 -16.66
C LEU A 20 -20.82 -3.85 -17.70
N CYS A 21 -21.55 -3.09 -18.52
CA CYS A 21 -22.35 -3.67 -19.59
C CYS A 21 -21.46 -4.03 -20.80
N PRO A 22 -21.86 -4.99 -21.65
CA PRO A 22 -21.12 -5.35 -22.87
C PRO A 22 -20.84 -4.20 -23.84
N THR A 23 -21.70 -3.18 -23.89
CA THR A 23 -21.54 -2.01 -24.77
C THR A 23 -21.47 -0.70 -23.99
N GLU A 24 -20.84 0.30 -24.60
CA GLU A 24 -20.78 1.67 -24.06
C GLU A 24 -22.20 2.22 -23.86
N GLU A 25 -23.08 2.06 -24.85
CA GLU A 25 -24.49 2.52 -24.81
C GLU A 25 -25.26 1.95 -23.61
N GLU A 26 -25.16 0.64 -23.35
CA GLU A 26 -25.82 0.02 -22.20
C GLU A 26 -25.23 0.49 -20.86
N THR A 27 -23.95 0.88 -20.85
CA THR A 27 -23.30 1.44 -19.66
C THR A 27 -23.75 2.88 -19.42
N VAL A 28 -23.93 3.67 -20.48
CA VAL A 28 -24.53 5.01 -20.41
C VAL A 28 -25.92 4.92 -19.81
N ASP A 29 -26.78 4.01 -20.28
CA ASP A 29 -28.14 3.86 -19.76
C ASP A 29 -28.18 3.49 -18.28
N LEU A 30 -27.25 2.64 -17.83
CA LEU A 30 -27.12 2.28 -16.41
C LEU A 30 -26.68 3.47 -15.56
N LEU A 31 -25.64 4.19 -15.98
CA LEU A 31 -25.12 5.36 -15.27
C LEU A 31 -26.14 6.51 -15.26
N ASN A 32 -26.95 6.64 -16.30
CA ASN A 32 -27.96 7.68 -16.40
C ASN A 32 -29.04 7.53 -15.30
N LYS A 33 -29.36 6.29 -14.91
CA LYS A 33 -30.24 6.01 -13.76
C LYS A 33 -29.61 6.41 -12.43
N VAL A 34 -28.30 6.21 -12.30
CA VAL A 34 -27.53 6.57 -11.10
C VAL A 34 -27.37 8.09 -10.98
N LEU A 35 -27.18 8.78 -12.10
CA LEU A 35 -26.84 10.20 -12.15
C LEU A 35 -28.06 11.09 -12.42
N ASN A 36 -29.26 10.63 -12.07
CA ASN A 36 -30.53 11.37 -12.17
C ASN A 36 -30.79 11.98 -13.56
N GLY A 37 -30.53 11.24 -14.64
CA GLY A 37 -30.75 11.73 -16.00
C GLY A 37 -29.58 12.52 -16.60
N ASN A 38 -28.42 12.61 -15.92
CA ASN A 38 -27.26 13.32 -16.44
C ASN A 38 -26.53 12.53 -17.55
N LYS A 39 -27.01 12.70 -18.78
CA LYS A 39 -26.48 12.02 -19.97
C LYS A 39 -25.00 12.37 -20.24
N LEU A 40 -24.61 13.64 -20.12
CA LEU A 40 -23.23 14.09 -20.40
C LEU A 40 -22.21 13.42 -19.47
N ALA A 41 -22.51 13.35 -18.16
CA ALA A 41 -21.63 12.66 -17.21
C ALA A 41 -21.60 11.14 -17.44
N SER A 42 -22.75 10.55 -17.81
CA SER A 42 -22.87 9.12 -18.09
C SER A 42 -22.05 8.71 -19.31
N GLU A 43 -22.13 9.47 -20.41
CA GLU A 43 -21.34 9.28 -21.63
C GLU A 43 -19.84 9.43 -21.34
N ALA A 44 -19.44 10.48 -20.61
CA ALA A 44 -18.04 10.72 -20.29
C ALA A 44 -17.42 9.57 -19.47
N LEU A 45 -18.15 9.04 -18.48
CA LEU A 45 -17.69 7.91 -17.66
C LEU A 45 -17.69 6.60 -18.44
N ALA A 46 -18.77 6.29 -19.18
CA ALA A 46 -18.88 5.07 -19.96
C ALA A 46 -17.74 4.95 -20.99
N LYS A 47 -17.43 6.06 -21.67
CA LYS A 47 -16.33 6.13 -22.63
C LYS A 47 -14.98 5.74 -22.03
N VAL A 48 -14.67 6.22 -20.82
CA VAL A 48 -13.38 5.90 -20.14
C VAL A 48 -13.35 4.46 -19.67
N VAL A 49 -14.46 3.92 -19.16
CA VAL A 49 -14.51 2.53 -18.66
C VAL A 49 -14.44 1.50 -19.80
N HIS A 50 -14.92 1.84 -21.00
CA HIS A 50 -14.82 1.00 -22.21
C HIS A 50 -13.54 1.23 -23.02
N GLN A 51 -12.68 2.17 -22.60
CA GLN A 51 -11.45 2.43 -23.31
C GLN A 51 -10.43 1.31 -23.06
N ASP A 52 -10.02 0.62 -24.12
CA ASP A 52 -8.91 -0.33 -24.05
C ASP A 52 -7.61 0.39 -23.70
N VAL A 53 -6.90 -0.14 -22.70
CA VAL A 53 -5.59 0.35 -22.27
C VAL A 53 -4.57 -0.74 -22.52
N VAL A 54 -3.54 -0.42 -23.31
CA VAL A 54 -2.37 -1.27 -23.46
C VAL A 54 -1.32 -0.80 -22.47
N PHE A 55 -1.00 -1.65 -21.50
CA PHE A 55 0.07 -1.45 -20.53
C PHE A 55 0.96 -2.68 -20.52
N SER A 56 2.26 -2.50 -20.75
CA SER A 56 3.25 -3.58 -20.77
C SER A 56 4.44 -3.20 -19.90
N ASP A 57 4.92 -4.15 -19.11
CA ASP A 57 6.17 -4.04 -18.36
C ASP A 57 7.10 -5.16 -18.84
N PRO A 58 8.21 -4.84 -19.54
CA PRO A 58 9.11 -5.85 -20.08
C PRO A 58 9.67 -6.82 -19.03
N ALA A 59 9.81 -6.36 -17.77
CA ALA A 59 10.27 -7.22 -16.70
C ALA A 59 9.19 -8.25 -16.30
N LEU A 60 7.92 -7.89 -16.39
CA LEU A 60 6.80 -8.80 -16.15
C LEU A 60 6.56 -9.75 -17.33
N ASP A 61 6.72 -9.26 -18.57
CA ASP A 61 6.58 -10.06 -19.79
C ASP A 61 7.62 -11.20 -19.88
N ALA A 62 8.77 -11.03 -19.23
CA ALA A 62 9.83 -12.04 -19.17
C ALA A 62 9.59 -13.15 -18.13
N ILE A 63 8.53 -13.04 -17.32
CA ILE A 63 8.28 -13.92 -16.17
C ILE A 63 7.12 -14.85 -16.48
N GLU A 64 7.38 -16.16 -16.40
CA GLU A 64 6.37 -17.20 -16.54
C GLU A 64 6.19 -17.94 -15.22
N ILE A 65 5.10 -17.64 -14.51
CA ILE A 65 4.73 -18.28 -13.24
C ILE A 65 3.27 -18.70 -13.33
N ASN A 66 2.99 -19.96 -13.00
CA ASN A 66 1.63 -20.49 -12.93
C ASN A 66 1.24 -20.69 -11.47
N ILE A 67 0.18 -20.01 -11.02
CA ILE A 67 -0.42 -20.17 -9.71
C ILE A 67 -1.85 -20.67 -9.92
N PRO A 68 -2.27 -21.77 -9.27
CA PRO A 68 -3.63 -22.30 -9.39
C PRO A 68 -4.67 -21.23 -9.06
N GLN A 69 -5.57 -20.93 -10.00
CA GLN A 69 -6.51 -19.82 -9.85
C GLN A 69 -7.50 -20.03 -8.69
N ASP A 70 -7.85 -21.28 -8.39
CA ASP A 70 -8.75 -21.69 -7.32
C ASP A 70 -8.18 -21.48 -5.91
N THR A 71 -6.88 -21.17 -5.78
CA THR A 71 -6.26 -20.82 -4.50
C THR A 71 -6.17 -19.31 -4.26
N LEU A 72 -6.63 -18.47 -5.21
CA LEU A 72 -6.42 -17.03 -5.18
C LEU A 72 -7.65 -16.27 -4.71
N GLY A 73 -7.46 -15.43 -3.69
CA GLY A 73 -8.39 -14.37 -3.28
C GLY A 73 -7.84 -13.01 -3.66
N VAL A 74 -8.72 -12.04 -3.96
CA VAL A 74 -8.31 -10.68 -4.34
C VAL A 74 -8.99 -9.67 -3.42
N TRP A 75 -8.20 -8.77 -2.84
CA TRP A 75 -8.65 -7.57 -2.15
C TRP A 75 -8.36 -6.35 -3.01
N VAL A 76 -9.36 -5.48 -3.17
CA VAL A 76 -9.27 -4.29 -4.01
C VAL A 76 -9.66 -3.06 -3.18
N ASP A 77 -8.78 -2.05 -3.14
CA ASP A 77 -9.17 -0.68 -2.84
C ASP A 77 -9.14 0.13 -4.15
N PRO A 78 -10.31 0.50 -4.69
CA PRO A 78 -10.36 1.16 -5.99
C PRO A 78 -9.76 2.57 -5.96
N ILE A 79 -9.89 3.30 -4.84
CA ILE A 79 -9.36 4.66 -4.67
C ILE A 79 -9.07 4.85 -3.16
N ASP A 80 -7.88 4.45 -2.72
CA ASP A 80 -7.40 4.76 -1.37
C ASP A 80 -7.22 6.27 -1.23
N SER A 81 -7.48 6.77 -0.02
CA SER A 81 -7.41 8.19 0.31
C SER A 81 -8.46 9.06 -0.41
N THR A 82 -9.72 8.59 -0.48
CA THR A 82 -10.88 9.29 -1.05
C THR A 82 -10.99 10.76 -0.63
N TYR A 83 -10.67 11.10 0.61
CA TYR A 83 -10.66 12.50 1.07
C TYR A 83 -9.67 13.37 0.27
N GLN A 84 -8.46 12.88 0.01
CA GLN A 84 -7.46 13.61 -0.77
C GLN A 84 -7.85 13.67 -2.25
N TYR A 85 -8.44 12.59 -2.78
CA TYR A 85 -8.99 12.56 -4.13
C TYR A 85 -10.05 13.65 -4.33
N ILE A 86 -11.02 13.75 -3.41
CA ILE A 86 -12.08 14.76 -3.45
C ILE A 86 -11.53 16.18 -3.22
N LYS A 87 -10.57 16.34 -2.30
CA LYS A 87 -9.96 17.65 -2.01
C LYS A 87 -9.17 18.21 -3.20
N GLY A 88 -8.56 17.34 -4.00
CA GLY A 88 -7.99 17.72 -5.29
C GLY A 88 -6.78 18.65 -5.23
N SER A 89 -6.06 18.73 -4.10
CA SER A 89 -4.87 19.60 -3.97
C SER A 89 -3.71 19.05 -4.82
N ALA A 90 -3.28 19.83 -5.81
CA ALA A 90 -2.24 19.48 -6.77
C ALA A 90 -0.85 20.07 -6.46
N ASP A 91 -0.81 21.11 -5.63
CA ASP A 91 0.30 22.03 -5.39
C ASP A 91 1.03 21.79 -4.06
N ILE A 92 0.71 20.69 -3.36
CA ILE A 92 1.34 20.33 -2.10
C ILE A 92 2.81 19.95 -2.34
N LYS A 93 3.71 20.54 -1.57
CA LYS A 93 5.14 20.18 -1.61
C LYS A 93 5.42 19.00 -0.70
N SER A 94 6.27 18.09 -1.16
CA SER A 94 6.80 16.99 -0.34
C SER A 94 7.77 17.51 0.72
N ASN A 95 7.78 16.87 1.88
CA ASN A 95 8.86 16.98 2.86
C ASN A 95 9.77 15.76 2.69
N GLN A 96 11.01 15.96 2.23
CA GLN A 96 11.99 14.89 1.96
C GLN A 96 11.43 13.76 1.06
N GLY A 97 10.70 14.14 0.00
CA GLY A 97 10.09 13.18 -0.94
C GLY A 97 8.75 12.59 -0.48
N ILE A 98 8.29 12.87 0.75
CA ILE A 98 7.03 12.37 1.29
C ILE A 98 5.98 13.48 1.26
N PHE A 99 4.86 13.23 0.60
CA PHE A 99 3.75 14.17 0.51
C PHE A 99 2.86 14.03 1.75
N PRO A 100 2.63 15.12 2.52
CA PRO A 100 1.76 15.04 3.69
C PRO A 100 0.27 14.92 3.34
N SER A 101 -0.11 15.43 2.17
CA SER A 101 -1.47 15.43 1.62
C SER A 101 -1.41 15.74 0.12
N GLY A 102 -2.55 15.80 -0.54
CA GLY A 102 -2.67 16.07 -1.98
C GLY A 102 -2.97 14.82 -2.79
N LEU A 103 -3.15 15.03 -4.10
CA LEU A 103 -3.49 13.96 -5.05
C LEU A 103 -2.41 12.87 -5.11
N GLN A 104 -1.16 13.21 -4.78
CA GLN A 104 -0.06 12.26 -4.67
C GLN A 104 -0.33 11.17 -3.61
N CYS A 105 -1.17 11.43 -2.60
CA CYS A 105 -1.50 10.43 -1.59
C CYS A 105 -2.57 9.41 -2.04
N VAL A 106 -3.13 9.56 -3.25
CA VAL A 106 -4.16 8.64 -3.80
C VAL A 106 -3.49 7.45 -4.46
N THR A 107 -3.95 6.24 -4.12
CA THR A 107 -3.46 4.99 -4.72
C THR A 107 -4.61 4.06 -5.07
N ILE A 108 -4.38 3.21 -6.07
CA ILE A 108 -5.24 2.06 -6.40
C ILE A 108 -4.51 0.83 -5.92
N LEU A 109 -5.17 0.00 -5.12
CA LEU A 109 -4.56 -1.16 -4.47
C LEU A 109 -5.25 -2.44 -4.93
N ILE A 110 -4.47 -3.37 -5.48
CA ILE A 110 -4.96 -4.69 -5.88
C ILE A 110 -4.01 -5.71 -5.25
N GLY A 111 -4.47 -6.40 -4.22
CA GLY A 111 -3.72 -7.42 -3.51
C GLY A 111 -4.30 -8.80 -3.79
N VAL A 112 -3.44 -9.75 -4.13
CA VAL A 112 -3.80 -11.16 -4.31
C VAL A 112 -3.20 -11.97 -3.16
N TYR A 113 -3.99 -12.82 -2.54
CA TYR A 113 -3.57 -13.67 -1.43
C TYR A 113 -4.01 -15.11 -1.62
N ASP A 114 -3.36 -16.02 -0.90
CA ASP A 114 -3.71 -17.43 -0.86
C ASP A 114 -4.90 -17.64 0.09
N ILE A 115 -6.01 -18.21 -0.40
CA ILE A 115 -7.24 -18.36 0.41
C ILE A 115 -7.11 -19.36 1.56
N GLN A 116 -6.17 -20.31 1.47
CA GLN A 116 -6.01 -21.37 2.48
C GLN A 116 -5.12 -20.90 3.62
N THR A 117 -4.04 -20.18 3.30
CA THR A 117 -3.04 -19.73 4.27
C THR A 117 -3.22 -18.27 4.70
N GLY A 118 -3.91 -17.47 3.88
CA GLY A 118 -4.07 -16.03 4.08
C GLY A 118 -2.84 -15.20 3.73
N VAL A 119 -1.79 -15.80 3.17
CA VAL A 119 -0.53 -15.10 2.85
C VAL A 119 -0.71 -14.27 1.57
N PRO A 120 -0.30 -12.99 1.54
CA PRO A 120 -0.37 -12.20 0.31
C PRO A 120 0.75 -12.64 -0.66
N LEU A 121 0.37 -12.87 -1.91
CA LEU A 121 1.19 -13.45 -2.97
C LEU A 121 1.63 -12.42 -3.99
N MET A 122 0.70 -11.57 -4.46
CA MET A 122 0.94 -10.57 -5.49
C MET A 122 0.30 -9.24 -5.10
N GLY A 123 0.90 -8.14 -5.54
CA GLY A 123 0.38 -6.81 -5.24
C GLY A 123 0.65 -5.84 -6.37
N VAL A 124 -0.32 -4.98 -6.63
CA VAL A 124 -0.21 -3.82 -7.51
C VAL A 124 -0.61 -2.58 -6.73
N ILE A 125 0.25 -1.56 -6.76
CA ILE A 125 -0.05 -0.20 -6.31
C ILE A 125 0.08 0.70 -7.53
N ASN A 126 -1.00 1.34 -7.95
CA ASN A 126 -0.95 2.36 -8.98
C ASN A 126 -1.24 3.73 -8.37
N GLN A 127 -0.30 4.66 -8.50
CA GLN A 127 -0.43 6.04 -8.05
C GLN A 127 -0.83 6.90 -9.27
N PRO A 128 -2.10 7.35 -9.39
CA PRO A 128 -2.56 8.00 -10.62
C PRO A 128 -1.96 9.41 -10.83
N PHE A 129 -1.57 10.07 -9.74
CA PHE A 129 -1.19 11.48 -9.71
C PHE A 129 0.23 11.66 -9.15
N VAL A 130 1.26 11.35 -9.94
CA VAL A 130 2.67 11.49 -9.50
C VAL A 130 3.21 12.86 -9.88
N SER A 131 3.15 13.19 -11.17
CA SER A 131 3.64 14.46 -11.70
C SER A 131 2.61 15.09 -12.63
N GLN A 132 2.41 16.40 -12.49
CA GLN A 132 1.54 17.18 -13.37
C GLN A 132 2.39 18.03 -14.32
N ASP A 133 2.08 17.98 -15.61
CA ASP A 133 2.60 18.93 -16.57
C ASP A 133 1.83 20.26 -16.44
N LEU A 134 2.51 21.34 -16.07
CA LEU A 134 1.88 22.63 -15.78
C LEU A 134 1.32 23.35 -17.01
N ASN A 135 1.75 22.97 -18.23
CA ASN A 135 1.26 23.58 -19.47
C ASN A 135 -0.01 22.90 -19.96
N THR A 136 -0.06 21.57 -19.87
CA THR A 136 -1.18 20.75 -20.35
C THR A 136 -2.17 20.36 -19.26
N LEU A 137 -1.79 20.59 -17.99
CA LEU A 137 -2.51 20.18 -16.77
C LEU A 137 -2.70 18.66 -16.64
N ARG A 138 -2.04 17.86 -17.49
CA ARG A 138 -2.15 16.40 -17.49
C ARG A 138 -1.30 15.79 -16.41
N TRP A 139 -1.84 14.76 -15.78
CA TRP A 139 -1.14 13.94 -14.80
C TRP A 139 -0.47 12.74 -15.46
N LYS A 140 0.69 12.36 -14.94
CA LYS A 140 1.32 11.07 -15.18
C LYS A 140 1.32 10.29 -13.88
N GLY A 141 0.91 9.03 -13.95
CA GLY A 141 0.92 8.09 -12.84
C GLY A 141 2.17 7.22 -12.84
N GLN A 142 2.27 6.36 -11.82
CA GLN A 142 3.29 5.33 -11.72
C GLN A 142 2.68 4.05 -11.14
N CYS A 143 3.06 2.91 -11.71
CA CYS A 143 2.61 1.59 -11.28
C CYS A 143 3.76 0.83 -10.63
N TYR A 144 3.48 0.16 -9.52
CA TYR A 144 4.41 -0.66 -8.76
C TYR A 144 3.80 -2.03 -8.55
N TRP A 145 4.62 -3.07 -8.65
CA TRP A 145 4.15 -4.45 -8.50
C TRP A 145 5.18 -5.34 -7.83
N GLY A 146 4.71 -6.45 -7.27
CA GLY A 146 5.56 -7.47 -6.66
C GLY A 146 4.85 -8.81 -6.54
N LEU A 147 5.62 -9.89 -6.59
CA LEU A 147 5.18 -11.27 -6.43
C LEU A 147 6.16 -12.01 -5.51
N SER A 148 5.59 -12.75 -4.54
CA SER A 148 6.29 -13.64 -3.63
C SER A 148 5.56 -14.99 -3.61
N TYR A 149 6.09 -15.97 -4.33
CA TYR A 149 5.48 -17.29 -4.47
C TYR A 149 6.54 -18.39 -4.53
N MET A 150 6.44 -19.38 -3.62
CA MET A 150 7.32 -20.57 -3.58
C MET A 150 8.83 -20.28 -3.67
N GLY A 151 9.28 -19.21 -3.00
CA GLY A 151 10.69 -18.79 -3.00
C GLY A 151 11.08 -17.85 -4.14
N THR A 152 10.24 -17.72 -5.17
CA THR A 152 10.39 -16.69 -6.21
C THR A 152 9.91 -15.35 -5.68
N ASN A 153 10.81 -14.37 -5.69
CA ASN A 153 10.54 -13.01 -5.23
C ASN A 153 10.97 -12.01 -6.32
N ILE A 154 9.99 -11.28 -6.86
CA ILE A 154 10.18 -10.35 -7.98
C ILE A 154 9.38 -9.08 -7.72
N HIS A 155 9.89 -7.93 -8.15
CA HIS A 155 9.21 -6.65 -7.98
C HIS A 155 9.70 -5.63 -9.01
N SER A 156 8.91 -4.58 -9.22
CA SER A 156 9.12 -3.53 -10.24
C SER A 156 10.38 -2.65 -10.07
N PHE A 157 11.25 -2.96 -9.11
CA PHE A 157 12.52 -2.23 -8.87
C PHE A 157 13.75 -3.08 -9.22
N LEU A 158 13.58 -4.33 -9.62
CA LEU A 158 14.68 -5.14 -10.12
C LEU A 158 15.07 -4.62 -11.51
N PRO A 159 16.37 -4.40 -11.80
CA PRO A 159 16.79 -4.22 -13.18
C PRO A 159 16.43 -5.48 -13.98
N PRO A 160 16.00 -5.37 -15.25
CA PRO A 160 15.73 -6.53 -16.08
C PRO A 160 16.97 -7.42 -16.11
N VAL A 161 16.76 -8.71 -15.81
CA VAL A 161 17.82 -9.72 -15.72
C VAL A 161 18.57 -9.74 -17.06
N SER A 162 19.77 -9.16 -17.10
CA SER A 162 20.67 -9.37 -18.24
C SER A 162 21.10 -10.83 -18.21
N THR A 163 20.82 -11.52 -19.30
CA THR A 163 21.35 -12.84 -19.59
C THR A 163 22.87 -12.83 -19.39
N ARG A 164 23.35 -13.80 -18.62
CA ARG A 164 24.77 -14.03 -18.35
C ARG A 164 25.57 -13.95 -19.64
N ASN A 165 26.36 -12.89 -19.81
CA ASN A 165 27.55 -12.90 -20.64
C ASN A 165 28.66 -12.18 -19.88
N SER A 166 29.67 -12.97 -19.55
CA SER A 166 30.91 -12.56 -18.93
C SER A 166 31.64 -11.57 -19.82
N SER A 167 31.67 -10.30 -19.42
CA SER A 167 32.74 -9.38 -19.77
C SER A 167 32.72 -8.23 -18.78
N GLU A 168 33.67 -8.29 -17.86
CA GLU A 168 33.98 -7.24 -16.89
C GLU A 168 34.18 -5.90 -17.60
N THR A 169 33.44 -4.89 -17.16
CA THR A 169 33.89 -3.50 -17.22
C THR A 169 33.28 -2.78 -16.03
N GLN A 170 34.06 -2.75 -14.94
CA GLN A 170 33.77 -1.99 -13.73
C GLN A 170 33.65 -0.51 -14.08
N SER A 171 32.42 0.00 -14.10
CA SER A 171 32.18 1.44 -13.96
C SER A 171 31.79 1.69 -12.52
N GLN A 172 32.80 1.92 -11.69
CA GLN A 172 32.64 2.42 -10.33
C GLN A 172 32.00 3.81 -10.40
N VAL A 173 30.72 3.91 -10.08
CA VAL A 173 30.12 5.16 -9.63
C VAL A 173 30.17 5.15 -8.11
N THR A 174 31.33 5.53 -7.57
CA THR A 174 31.50 5.93 -6.18
C THR A 174 30.78 7.26 -5.99
N GLN A 175 29.54 7.20 -5.50
CA GLN A 175 28.95 8.34 -4.81
C GLN A 175 29.23 8.20 -3.32
N ASN A 176 30.24 8.93 -2.86
CA ASN A 176 30.38 9.26 -1.45
C ASN A 176 29.18 10.12 -1.01
N PRO A 177 28.49 9.83 0.10
CA PRO A 177 27.82 10.86 0.85
C PRO A 177 28.84 11.47 1.82
N SER A 178 29.53 12.51 1.37
CA SER A 178 30.27 13.42 2.24
C SER A 178 29.28 14.26 3.04
N SER A 179 28.81 13.71 4.16
CA SER A 179 28.48 14.41 5.42
C SER A 179 27.90 13.38 6.38
N GLU A 180 28.76 12.73 7.16
CA GLU A 180 28.37 12.12 8.44
C GLU A 180 27.93 13.25 9.38
N ALA A 181 26.72 13.75 9.17
CA ALA A 181 25.94 14.22 10.30
C ALA A 181 25.55 12.93 11.04
N GLU A 182 26.15 12.67 12.20
CA GLU A 182 25.69 11.67 13.14
C GLU A 182 24.21 11.92 13.43
N TYR A 183 23.32 11.30 12.66
CA TYR A 183 21.93 11.24 13.06
C TYR A 183 21.89 10.35 14.30
N SER A 184 21.70 10.96 15.47
CA SER A 184 21.54 10.27 16.76
C SER A 184 20.37 9.26 16.76
N HIS A 185 19.56 9.24 15.70
CA HIS A 185 18.38 8.43 15.52
C HIS A 185 18.47 7.59 14.24
N PRO A 186 18.48 6.24 14.35
CA PRO A 186 18.80 5.34 13.23
C PRO A 186 17.62 5.06 12.29
N PHE A 187 16.40 5.51 12.61
CA PHE A 187 15.18 5.17 11.87
C PHE A 187 14.39 6.40 11.43
N SER A 188 13.60 6.21 10.38
CA SER A 188 12.57 7.12 9.92
C SER A 188 11.22 6.42 9.88
N ALA A 189 10.16 7.16 10.23
CA ALA A 189 8.80 6.61 10.27
C ALA A 189 7.81 7.51 9.54
N VAL A 190 6.83 6.92 8.88
CA VAL A 190 5.61 7.62 8.43
C VAL A 190 4.42 7.21 9.29
N ILE A 191 3.58 8.17 9.67
CA ILE A 191 2.40 7.96 10.52
C ILE A 191 1.18 8.71 9.98
N SER A 192 0.00 8.30 10.44
CA SER A 192 -1.22 9.10 10.28
C SER A 192 -1.18 10.37 11.13
N THR A 193 -1.92 11.40 10.73
CA THR A 193 -2.13 12.58 11.58
C THR A 193 -2.89 12.23 12.87
N SER A 194 -3.75 11.22 12.80
CA SER A 194 -4.60 10.71 13.89
C SER A 194 -3.89 9.73 14.85
N GLU A 195 -2.57 9.54 14.71
CA GLU A 195 -1.82 8.58 15.52
C GLU A 195 -1.85 8.92 17.03
N LYS A 196 -1.78 7.91 17.91
CA LYS A 196 -1.82 8.06 19.37
C LYS A 196 -0.61 8.84 19.87
N GLU A 197 -0.83 9.69 20.87
CA GLU A 197 0.25 10.54 21.41
C GLU A 197 1.35 9.72 22.09
N THR A 198 1.00 8.59 22.71
CA THR A 198 1.96 7.64 23.28
C THR A 198 2.91 7.07 22.22
N ILE A 199 2.37 6.68 21.06
CA ILE A 199 3.16 6.18 19.93
C ILE A 199 4.02 7.29 19.35
N LYS A 200 3.49 8.51 19.15
CA LYS A 200 4.27 9.66 18.68
C LYS A 200 5.42 10.03 19.63
N ALA A 201 5.18 9.99 20.94
CA ALA A 201 6.20 10.28 21.94
C ALA A 201 7.32 9.25 21.91
N ALA A 202 6.98 7.95 21.81
CA ALA A 202 7.97 6.88 21.68
C ALA A 202 8.76 6.99 20.37
N LEU A 203 8.07 7.22 19.24
CA LEU A 203 8.71 7.43 17.94
C LEU A 203 9.66 8.63 17.97
N SER A 204 9.30 9.73 18.64
CA SER A 204 10.17 10.91 18.75
C SER A 204 11.50 10.58 19.42
N ARG A 205 11.55 9.58 20.31
CA ARG A 205 12.80 9.11 20.93
C ARG A 205 13.60 8.20 20.00
N VAL A 206 12.94 7.44 19.13
CA VAL A 206 13.59 6.47 18.22
C VAL A 206 14.04 7.11 16.91
N CYS A 207 13.18 7.93 16.31
CA CYS A 207 13.33 8.51 14.98
C CYS A 207 13.72 10.00 15.00
N GLY A 208 13.66 10.66 16.16
CA GLY A 208 13.89 12.10 16.27
C GLY A 208 12.94 12.89 15.36
N GLU A 209 13.51 13.77 14.53
CA GLU A 209 12.76 14.60 13.57
C GLU A 209 12.34 13.84 12.30
N ARG A 210 12.80 12.60 12.10
CA ARG A 210 12.50 11.79 10.90
C ARG A 210 11.14 11.08 11.01
N ILE A 211 10.14 11.79 11.50
CA ILE A 211 8.74 11.32 11.60
C ILE A 211 7.91 12.16 10.64
N PHE A 212 7.39 11.51 9.61
CA PHE A 212 6.61 12.14 8.57
C PHE A 212 5.13 11.83 8.76
N ARG A 213 4.28 12.82 8.51
CA ARG A 213 2.82 12.63 8.49
C ARG A 213 2.40 12.54 7.03
N ALA A 214 1.56 11.57 6.70
CA ALA A 214 1.01 11.43 5.35
C ALA A 214 -0.42 10.87 5.34
N ALA A 215 -1.22 11.34 4.39
CA ALA A 215 -2.53 10.77 4.07
C ALA A 215 -2.39 9.47 3.24
N GLY A 216 -3.49 8.69 3.15
CA GLY A 216 -3.56 7.44 2.38
C GLY A 216 -2.85 6.26 3.02
N ALA A 217 -3.56 5.16 3.25
CA ALA A 217 -2.97 3.96 3.85
C ALA A 217 -2.03 3.26 2.86
N GLY A 218 -2.46 3.17 1.60
CA GLY A 218 -1.66 2.69 0.48
C GLY A 218 -0.44 3.57 0.21
N TYR A 219 -0.61 4.89 0.23
CA TYR A 219 0.53 5.82 0.03
C TYR A 219 1.58 5.73 1.15
N LYS A 220 1.18 5.63 2.42
CA LYS A 220 2.12 5.41 3.52
C LYS A 220 2.90 4.12 3.38
N SER A 221 2.23 3.05 2.96
CA SER A 221 2.88 1.77 2.67
C SER A 221 3.83 1.86 1.47
N LEU A 222 3.44 2.62 0.44
CA LEU A 222 4.27 2.89 -0.72
C LEU A 222 5.56 3.66 -0.35
N CYS A 223 5.51 4.57 0.64
CA CYS A 223 6.73 5.23 1.14
C CYS A 223 7.76 4.22 1.70
N VAL A 224 7.30 3.13 2.35
CA VAL A 224 8.17 2.05 2.82
C VAL A 224 8.70 1.22 1.66
N VAL A 225 7.82 0.88 0.70
CA VAL A 225 8.20 0.15 -0.52
C VAL A 225 9.30 0.89 -1.30
N LEU A 226 9.16 2.21 -1.45
CA LEU A 226 10.13 3.07 -2.13
C LEU A 226 11.41 3.32 -1.32
N GLY A 227 11.45 2.96 -0.04
CA GLY A 227 12.56 3.27 0.86
C GLY A 227 12.69 4.75 1.20
N LEU A 228 11.60 5.52 1.09
CA LEU A 228 11.55 6.92 1.56
C LEU A 228 11.52 7.00 3.09
N VAL A 229 10.94 5.98 3.73
CA VAL A 229 10.98 5.76 5.18
C VAL A 229 11.29 4.30 5.49
N ASP A 230 11.82 4.04 6.68
CA ASP A 230 12.12 2.69 7.12
C ASP A 230 10.85 1.95 7.59
N ILE A 231 9.95 2.68 8.26
CA ILE A 231 8.77 2.12 8.95
C ILE A 231 7.51 2.92 8.62
N TYR A 232 6.41 2.22 8.37
CA TYR A 232 5.05 2.78 8.52
C TYR A 232 4.41 2.12 9.72
N ILE A 233 3.98 2.92 10.71
CA ILE A 233 3.25 2.44 11.88
C ILE A 233 1.87 3.09 11.94
N PHE A 234 0.88 2.31 12.32
CA PHE A 234 -0.49 2.76 12.55
C PHE A 234 -1.08 1.99 13.74
N SER A 235 -1.60 2.69 14.76
CA SER A 235 -2.05 2.03 16.01
C SER A 235 -3.57 1.91 16.21
N GLU A 236 -4.36 2.34 15.24
CA GLU A 236 -5.82 2.23 15.30
C GLU A 236 -6.35 1.06 14.45
N ASP A 237 -7.62 0.73 14.66
CA ASP A 237 -8.30 -0.39 14.01
C ASP A 237 -8.98 0.01 12.68
N THR A 238 -8.67 1.20 12.15
CA THR A 238 -9.35 1.78 10.98
C THR A 238 -8.58 1.56 9.67
N THR A 239 -7.78 0.51 9.60
CA THR A 239 -7.24 -0.01 8.33
C THR A 239 -7.80 -1.40 8.10
N PHE A 240 -7.93 -1.79 6.83
CA PHE A 240 -8.60 -3.03 6.44
C PHE A 240 -7.71 -3.88 5.54
N LYS A 241 -8.20 -5.08 5.21
CA LYS A 241 -7.49 -6.02 4.33
C LYS A 241 -7.16 -5.40 2.96
N TRP A 242 -8.08 -4.64 2.38
CA TRP A 242 -7.86 -3.94 1.10
C TRP A 242 -6.80 -2.83 1.15
N ASP A 243 -6.66 -2.13 2.28
CA ASP A 243 -5.64 -1.07 2.44
C ASP A 243 -4.20 -1.61 2.46
N SER A 244 -4.02 -2.89 2.79
CA SER A 244 -2.72 -3.45 3.17
C SER A 244 -2.26 -4.61 2.29
N CYS A 245 -3.17 -5.40 1.72
CA CYS A 245 -2.83 -6.65 1.01
C CYS A 245 -1.85 -6.42 -0.15
N ALA A 246 -2.09 -5.41 -0.98
CA ALA A 246 -1.26 -5.11 -2.14
C ALA A 246 0.17 -4.73 -1.72
N ALA A 247 0.28 -3.76 -0.81
CA ALA A 247 1.58 -3.30 -0.35
C ALA A 247 2.34 -4.38 0.44
N HIS A 248 1.63 -5.19 1.22
CA HIS A 248 2.23 -6.30 1.95
C HIS A 248 2.84 -7.34 0.98
N ALA A 249 2.15 -7.70 -0.11
CA ALA A 249 2.71 -8.60 -1.11
C ALA A 249 4.01 -8.06 -1.72
N ILE A 250 4.04 -6.76 -2.07
CA ILE A 250 5.25 -6.11 -2.62
C ILE A 250 6.38 -6.13 -1.58
N LEU A 251 6.10 -5.75 -0.33
CA LEU A 251 7.10 -5.76 0.75
C LEU A 251 7.67 -7.16 0.98
N ARG A 252 6.85 -8.23 0.91
CA ARG A 252 7.33 -9.62 1.02
C ARG A 252 8.31 -9.98 -0.08
N ALA A 253 8.02 -9.59 -1.33
CA ALA A 253 8.93 -9.80 -2.44
C ALA A 253 10.29 -9.08 -2.26
N MET A 254 10.35 -8.08 -1.37
CA MET A 254 11.58 -7.34 -1.03
C MET A 254 12.26 -7.85 0.25
N GLY A 255 11.76 -8.91 0.89
CA GLY A 255 12.26 -9.44 2.17
C GLY A 255 11.67 -8.77 3.43
N GLY A 256 10.67 -7.91 3.24
CA GLY A 256 9.90 -7.22 4.27
C GLY A 256 8.57 -7.89 4.57
N GLY A 257 7.61 -7.09 5.07
CA GLY A 257 6.26 -7.54 5.36
C GLY A 257 5.41 -6.48 6.05
N MET A 258 4.25 -6.91 6.55
CA MET A 258 3.42 -6.14 7.46
C MET A 258 3.02 -7.02 8.65
N VAL A 259 3.26 -6.53 9.85
CA VAL A 259 2.99 -7.24 11.10
C VAL A 259 1.90 -6.55 11.91
N ASP A 260 1.19 -7.32 12.73
CA ASP A 260 0.27 -6.80 13.73
C ASP A 260 1.06 -6.06 14.82
N LEU A 261 0.74 -4.76 15.01
CA LEU A 261 1.44 -3.92 15.97
C LEU A 261 1.22 -4.42 17.40
N LYS A 262 -0.04 -4.71 17.77
CA LYS A 262 -0.39 -5.10 19.13
C LYS A 262 0.27 -6.43 19.50
N GLU A 263 0.20 -7.42 18.62
CA GLU A 263 0.88 -8.70 18.85
C GLU A 263 2.40 -8.52 18.96
N CYS A 264 3.00 -7.63 18.16
CA CYS A 264 4.43 -7.31 18.30
C CYS A 264 4.77 -6.70 19.67
N LEU A 265 3.89 -5.84 20.21
CA LEU A 265 4.09 -5.20 21.51
C LEU A 265 3.90 -6.17 22.69
N GLU A 266 3.04 -7.17 22.54
CA GLU A 266 2.76 -8.20 23.56
C GLU A 266 3.71 -9.40 23.47
N ARG A 267 4.43 -9.56 22.35
CA ARG A 267 5.33 -10.68 22.09
C ARG A 267 6.55 -10.67 23.01
N ASN A 268 6.91 -11.85 23.54
CA ASN A 268 8.21 -12.07 24.15
C ASN A 268 9.29 -12.29 23.05
N PRO A 269 10.31 -11.43 22.93
CA PRO A 269 11.36 -11.56 21.91
C PRO A 269 12.13 -12.89 21.98
N ASN A 270 12.18 -13.52 23.16
CA ASN A 270 12.90 -14.77 23.39
C ASN A 270 12.09 -16.04 23.05
N SER A 271 10.85 -15.89 22.58
CA SER A 271 9.97 -17.02 22.27
C SER A 271 10.40 -17.82 21.02
N GLY A 272 11.28 -17.26 20.18
CA GLY A 272 11.67 -17.87 18.90
C GLY A 272 10.53 -17.93 17.86
N LEU A 273 9.37 -17.36 18.16
CA LEU A 273 8.24 -17.28 17.25
C LEU A 273 8.51 -16.29 16.12
N ASP A 274 8.03 -16.62 14.92
CA ASP A 274 8.05 -15.70 13.81
C ASP A 274 7.25 -14.42 14.10
N LEU A 275 7.58 -13.37 13.36
CA LEU A 275 6.85 -12.11 13.45
C LEU A 275 5.38 -12.32 13.06
N PRO A 276 4.42 -11.73 13.79
CA PRO A 276 2.99 -11.92 13.54
C PRO A 276 2.55 -11.18 12.27
N GLN A 277 2.75 -11.81 11.11
CA GLN A 277 2.38 -11.24 9.81
C GLN A 277 0.85 -11.10 9.70
N LEU A 278 0.38 -10.03 9.05
CA LEU A 278 -1.03 -9.89 8.70
C LEU A 278 -1.47 -11.02 7.76
N ALA A 279 -2.63 -11.61 8.04
CA ALA A 279 -3.31 -12.56 7.18
C ALA A 279 -4.61 -11.97 6.60
N TYR A 280 -5.00 -12.47 5.42
CA TYR A 280 -6.06 -11.88 4.59
C TYR A 280 -7.30 -12.77 4.36
N HIS A 281 -7.25 -14.03 4.80
CA HIS A 281 -8.34 -15.02 4.66
C HIS A 281 -9.34 -15.05 5.83
N VAL A 282 -8.94 -14.54 7.02
CA VAL A 282 -9.74 -14.63 8.25
C VAL A 282 -10.27 -13.26 8.66
N GLY A 283 -11.55 -13.24 9.03
CA GLY A 283 -12.19 -12.08 9.64
C GLY A 283 -12.08 -12.09 11.16
N ASN A 284 -12.20 -10.90 11.77
CA ASN A 284 -12.20 -10.71 13.21
C ASN A 284 -13.43 -11.37 13.85
N ARG A 285 -13.20 -12.28 14.81
CA ARG A 285 -14.30 -12.93 15.54
C ARG A 285 -15.16 -11.90 16.28
N GLY A 286 -16.47 -12.04 16.17
CA GLY A 286 -17.45 -11.20 16.86
C GLY A 286 -17.60 -9.77 16.29
N ALA A 287 -16.88 -9.42 15.23
CA ALA A 287 -17.13 -8.18 14.49
C ALA A 287 -18.20 -8.40 13.41
N ALA A 288 -18.93 -7.33 13.07
CA ALA A 288 -19.97 -7.34 12.06
C ALA A 288 -19.67 -6.31 10.96
N GLY A 289 -20.20 -6.55 9.76
CA GLY A 289 -20.03 -5.63 8.63
C GLY A 289 -18.57 -5.47 8.21
N VAL A 290 -18.17 -4.22 7.94
CA VAL A 290 -16.83 -3.87 7.46
C VAL A 290 -15.73 -4.17 8.49
N ASP A 291 -16.04 -4.06 9.79
CA ASP A 291 -15.09 -4.29 10.88
C ASP A 291 -14.63 -5.76 10.99
N GLN A 292 -15.33 -6.68 10.34
CA GLN A 292 -14.88 -8.07 10.17
C GLN A 292 -13.51 -8.12 9.49
N TRP A 293 -13.21 -7.17 8.62
CA TRP A 293 -11.99 -7.16 7.78
C TRP A 293 -10.97 -6.11 8.22
N ALA A 294 -11.15 -5.51 9.40
CA ALA A 294 -10.20 -4.57 9.98
C ALA A 294 -8.88 -5.26 10.39
N ASN A 295 -7.76 -4.55 10.30
CA ASN A 295 -6.50 -4.91 10.94
C ASN A 295 -6.54 -4.39 12.38
N LYS A 296 -7.19 -5.15 13.25
CA LYS A 296 -7.29 -4.83 14.68
C LYS A 296 -5.91 -4.84 15.33
N GLY A 297 -5.68 -3.94 16.27
CA GLY A 297 -4.39 -3.79 16.94
C GLY A 297 -3.39 -2.92 16.17
N GLY A 298 -3.73 -2.48 14.96
CA GLY A 298 -2.85 -1.70 14.11
C GLY A 298 -1.80 -2.54 13.37
N LEU A 299 -0.89 -1.87 12.69
CA LEU A 299 0.12 -2.53 11.86
C LEU A 299 1.47 -1.80 11.87
N ILE A 300 2.51 -2.55 11.52
CA ILE A 300 3.81 -2.03 11.14
C ILE A 300 4.19 -2.60 9.77
N ALA A 301 4.43 -1.74 8.78
CA ALA A 301 5.00 -2.12 7.50
C ALA A 301 6.50 -1.81 7.47
N TYR A 302 7.28 -2.74 6.92
CA TYR A 302 8.74 -2.68 6.93
C TYR A 302 9.32 -3.41 5.72
N ARG A 303 10.54 -3.00 5.30
CA ARG A 303 11.26 -3.62 4.18
C ARG A 303 12.31 -4.65 4.60
N SER A 304 12.82 -4.57 5.84
CA SER A 304 13.85 -5.47 6.36
C SER A 304 13.51 -6.00 7.74
N LYS A 305 13.43 -7.34 7.89
CA LYS A 305 13.17 -8.00 9.18
C LYS A 305 14.19 -7.57 10.25
N LYS A 306 15.47 -7.44 9.88
CA LYS A 306 16.53 -7.01 10.81
C LYS A 306 16.30 -5.58 11.32
N GLN A 307 15.91 -4.67 10.43
CA GLN A 307 15.60 -3.29 10.81
C GLN A 307 14.36 -3.24 11.72
N LEU A 308 13.31 -4.01 11.40
CA LEU A 308 12.10 -4.07 12.25
C LEU A 308 12.42 -4.56 13.66
N GLU A 309 13.15 -5.66 13.83
CA GLU A 309 13.49 -6.19 15.16
C GLU A 309 14.30 -5.16 15.97
N THR A 310 15.22 -4.45 15.32
CA THR A 310 16.01 -3.39 15.97
C THR A 310 15.10 -2.23 16.36
N PHE A 311 14.20 -1.80 15.48
CA PHE A 311 13.22 -0.74 15.72
C PHE A 311 12.27 -1.09 16.88
N LEU A 312 11.69 -2.29 16.90
CA LEU A 312 10.80 -2.77 17.97
C LEU A 312 11.52 -2.78 19.32
N SER A 313 12.78 -3.22 19.36
CA SER A 313 13.57 -3.24 20.61
C SER A 313 13.76 -1.84 21.20
N LEU A 314 13.89 -0.81 20.37
CA LEU A 314 13.99 0.58 20.81
C LEU A 314 12.63 1.16 21.17
N LEU A 315 11.60 0.90 20.35
CA LEU A 315 10.25 1.39 20.57
C LEU A 315 9.68 0.90 21.92
N LEU A 316 9.85 -0.39 22.23
CA LEU A 316 9.37 -0.99 23.48
C LEU A 316 9.99 -0.35 24.73
N ARG A 317 11.27 0.03 24.69
CA ARG A 317 11.95 0.73 25.80
C ARG A 317 11.32 2.09 26.11
N HIS A 318 10.73 2.74 25.11
CA HIS A 318 10.11 4.06 25.25
C HIS A 318 8.59 4.00 25.44
N LEU A 319 7.97 2.83 25.27
CA LEU A 319 6.56 2.59 25.59
C LEU A 319 6.36 2.06 27.02
N ALA A 320 7.41 1.50 27.64
CA ALA A 320 7.36 1.09 29.04
C ALA A 320 7.19 2.31 29.98
N PRO A 321 6.38 2.23 31.04
CA PRO A 321 6.32 3.27 32.06
C PRO A 321 7.72 3.53 32.64
N ALA A 322 8.04 4.80 32.92
CA ALA A 322 9.35 5.21 33.46
C ALA A 322 9.73 4.52 34.79
N ASP A 323 8.79 3.84 35.46
CA ASP A 323 8.97 3.15 36.74
C ASP A 323 9.38 1.67 36.61
N ALA A 324 9.56 1.14 35.40
CA ALA A 324 9.99 -0.27 35.20
C ALA A 324 11.52 -0.46 35.15
N HIS A 325 12.28 0.59 35.45
CA HIS A 325 13.74 0.59 35.47
C HIS A 325 14.27 1.07 36.83
N THR A 326 13.92 0.34 37.90
CA THR A 326 14.63 0.33 39.19
C THR A 326 14.93 -1.09 39.59
#